data_AF-A0A0C2WSY4-F1
#
_entry.id   AF-A0A0C2WSY4-F1
#
_cell.length_a   1.000
_cell.length_b   1.000
_cell.length_c   1.000
_cell.angle_alpha   90.00
_cell.angle_beta   90.00
_cell.angle_gamma   90.00
#
_symmetry.space_group_name_H-M   'P 1'
#
loop_
_entity.id
_entity.type
_entity.pdbx_description
1 polymer ?
#
loop_
_entity_poly.entity_id
_entity_poly.type
_entity_poly.pdbx_seq_one_letter_code
_entity_poly.pdbx_strand_id
1 'polypeptide(L)'
;MALQPSLSPFILSGTRDSPHTLEFFYCFVCVHSARSANTLNTIIKPLLESKYGGKVKVVFRPQVQPWWPSSSISHEASLAVAKVAPNAWYNYAIALFANRTSFTDVP
;
A
#
# COMPACT_ATOMS: atom_id res chain seq x y z
N MET A 1 4.79 -18.72 -4.84
CA MET A 1 5.51 -17.78 -3.96
C MET A 1 5.41 -16.40 -4.60
N ALA A 2 4.98 -15.38 -3.84
CA ALA A 2 4.95 -14.01 -4.35
C ALA A 2 6.39 -13.49 -4.55
N LEU A 3 6.60 -12.73 -5.62
CA LEU A 3 7.89 -12.08 -5.88
C LEU A 3 8.19 -11.09 -4.74
N GLN A 4 9.46 -10.81 -4.41
CA GLN A 4 9.75 -9.76 -3.44
C GLN A 4 9.55 -8.38 -4.10
N PRO A 5 9.05 -7.36 -3.39
CA PRO A 5 9.00 -6.01 -3.92
C PRO A 5 10.41 -5.43 -4.12
N SER A 6 10.58 -4.58 -5.13
CA SER A 6 11.86 -3.93 -5.42
C SER A 6 12.28 -2.91 -4.35
N LEU A 7 11.32 -2.36 -3.60
CA LEU A 7 11.55 -1.40 -2.52
C LEU A 7 11.06 -1.98 -1.20
N SER A 8 11.90 -1.92 -0.15
CA SER A 8 11.58 -2.43 1.19
C SER A 8 10.34 -1.80 1.84
N PRO A 9 10.01 -0.50 1.65
CA PRO A 9 8.82 0.10 2.28
C PRO A 9 7.51 -0.55 1.86
N PHE A 10 7.49 -1.24 0.72
CA PHE A 10 6.29 -1.93 0.24
C PHE A 10 5.97 -3.20 1.03
N ILE A 11 6.85 -3.66 1.92
CA ILE A 11 6.52 -4.68 2.92
C ILE A 11 5.89 -3.97 4.12
N LEU A 12 4.57 -4.06 4.25
CA LEU A 12 3.79 -3.29 5.23
C LEU A 12 3.83 -3.88 6.65
N SER A 13 4.00 -5.20 6.74
CA SER A 13 4.03 -5.97 7.99
C SER A 13 4.61 -7.36 7.71
N GLY A 14 5.11 -8.01 8.75
CA GLY A 14 5.80 -9.29 8.68
C GLY A 14 7.25 -9.17 8.21
N THR A 15 7.94 -10.31 8.16
CA THR A 15 9.35 -10.37 7.74
C THR A 15 9.45 -10.80 6.29
N ARG A 16 10.59 -10.52 5.64
CA ARG A 16 10.85 -10.92 4.26
C ARG A 16 10.70 -12.44 4.05
N ASP A 17 11.01 -13.19 5.11
CA ASP A 17 11.08 -14.66 5.16
C ASP A 17 9.77 -15.31 5.61
N SER A 18 8.72 -14.52 5.89
CA SER A 18 7.42 -15.10 6.24
C SER A 18 6.92 -16.05 5.13
N PRO A 19 6.47 -17.27 5.50
CA PRO A 19 6.11 -18.32 4.53
C PRO A 19 4.87 -17.96 3.71
N HIS A 20 3.94 -17.19 4.28
CA HIS A 20 2.72 -16.76 3.61
C HIS A 20 2.78 -15.28 3.24
N THR A 21 2.26 -14.95 2.05
CA THR A 21 2.23 -13.56 1.56
C THR A 21 0.80 -13.15 1.24
N LEU A 22 0.39 -12.02 1.78
CA LEU A 22 -0.84 -11.31 1.38
C LEU A 22 -0.45 -10.10 0.55
N GLU A 23 -0.85 -10.07 -0.71
CA GLU A 23 -0.53 -8.99 -1.64
C GLU A 23 -1.77 -8.13 -1.89
N PHE A 24 -1.62 -6.83 -1.73
CA PHE A 24 -2.65 -5.86 -2.04
C PHE A 24 -2.25 -5.01 -3.24
N PHE A 25 -3.01 -5.15 -4.32
CA PHE A 25 -2.88 -4.32 -5.52
C PHE A 25 -3.72 -3.06 -5.33
N TYR A 26 -3.05 -1.96 -5.04
CA TYR A 26 -3.72 -0.73 -4.68
C TYR A 26 -3.51 0.36 -5.71
N CYS A 27 -4.62 1.05 -6.00
CA CYS A 27 -4.65 2.26 -6.78
C CYS A 27 -5.07 3.40 -5.85
N PHE A 28 -4.25 4.45 -5.75
CA PHE A 28 -4.48 5.54 -4.81
C PHE A 28 -5.80 6.29 -5.01
N VAL A 29 -6.25 6.42 -6.25
CA VAL A 29 -7.49 7.13 -6.64
C VAL A 29 -8.75 6.27 -6.52
N CYS A 30 -8.61 4.96 -6.30
CA CYS A 30 -9.73 4.02 -6.19
C CYS A 30 -10.37 4.04 -4.79
N VAL A 31 -11.70 4.24 -4.74
CA VAL A 31 -12.49 4.22 -3.50
C VAL A 31 -12.35 2.88 -2.77
N HIS A 32 -12.38 1.76 -3.49
CA HIS A 32 -12.30 0.42 -2.89
C HIS A 32 -10.90 0.13 -2.33
N SER A 33 -9.85 0.58 -3.01
CA SER A 33 -8.48 0.48 -2.50
C SER A 33 -8.34 1.28 -1.21
N ALA A 34 -8.87 2.50 -1.14
CA ALA A 34 -8.85 3.30 0.08
C ALA A 34 -9.60 2.63 1.25
N ARG A 35 -10.78 2.06 1.00
CA ARG A 35 -11.54 1.30 2.00
C ARG A 35 -10.76 0.09 2.50
N SER A 36 -10.18 -0.69 1.59
CA SER A 36 -9.38 -1.86 1.95
C SER A 36 -8.10 -1.47 2.71
N ALA A 37 -7.45 -0.36 2.36
CA ALA A 37 -6.29 0.14 3.09
C ALA A 37 -6.64 0.56 4.53
N ASN A 38 -7.84 1.07 4.77
CA ASN A 38 -8.34 1.33 6.11
C ASN A 38 -8.54 0.02 6.90
N THR A 39 -9.18 -0.98 6.31
CA THR A 39 -9.31 -2.33 6.90
C THR A 39 -7.94 -2.95 7.20
N LEU A 40 -6.96 -2.75 6.33
CA LEU A 40 -5.61 -3.25 6.53
C LEU A 40 -4.98 -2.67 7.79
N ASN A 41 -5.14 -1.36 8.02
CA ASN A 41 -4.61 -0.68 9.19
C ASN A 41 -5.36 -1.03 10.49
N THR A 42 -6.69 -1.05 10.42
CA THR A 42 -7.54 -1.19 11.61
C THR A 42 -7.74 -2.63 12.05
N ILE A 43 -7.69 -3.58 11.12
CA ILE A 43 -8.03 -4.99 11.39
C ILE A 43 -6.84 -5.90 11.10
N ILE A 44 -6.27 -5.83 9.89
CA ILE A 44 -5.27 -6.84 9.46
C ILE A 44 -3.97 -6.69 10.23
N LYS A 45 -3.40 -5.49 10.32
CA LYS A 45 -2.14 -5.25 11.05
C LYS A 45 -2.20 -5.72 12.52
N PRO A 46 -3.23 -5.35 13.31
CA PRO A 46 -3.38 -5.88 14.67
C PRO A 46 -3.50 -7.41 14.75
N LEU A 47 -4.20 -8.04 13.79
CA LEU A 47 -4.30 -9.51 13.74
C LEU A 47 -2.97 -10.18 13.43
N LEU A 48 -2.15 -9.56 12.58
CA LEU A 48 -0.82 -10.06 12.26
C LEU A 48 0.12 -9.94 13.45
N GLU A 49 0.06 -8.84 14.20
CA GLU A 49 0.89 -8.66 15.40
C GLU A 49 0.47 -9.62 16.52
N SER A 50 -0.82 -9.82 16.73
CA SER A 50 -1.34 -10.63 17.85
C SER A 50 -1.32 -12.14 17.62
N LYS A 51 -1.74 -12.61 16.43
CA LYS A 51 -2.01 -14.05 16.19
C LYS A 51 -1.11 -14.69 15.14
N TYR A 52 -0.67 -13.91 14.15
CA TYR A 52 0.05 -14.43 12.98
C TYR A 52 1.46 -13.87 12.81
N GLY A 53 2.06 -13.41 13.92
CA GLY A 53 3.39 -12.79 13.93
C GLY A 53 4.43 -13.67 13.25
N GLY A 54 5.16 -13.11 12.29
CA GLY A 54 6.21 -13.80 11.53
C GLY A 54 5.73 -14.86 10.52
N LYS A 55 4.45 -15.26 10.54
CA LYS A 55 3.88 -16.29 9.64
C LYS A 55 3.41 -15.72 8.31
N VAL A 56 2.94 -14.47 8.33
CA VAL A 56 2.37 -13.79 7.17
C VAL A 56 3.06 -12.45 6.99
N LYS A 57 3.48 -12.16 5.76
CA LYS A 57 3.89 -10.82 5.35
C LYS A 57 2.84 -10.17 4.46
N VAL A 58 2.74 -8.86 4.57
CA VAL A 58 1.84 -8.04 3.75
C VAL A 58 2.65 -7.20 2.80
N VAL A 59 2.31 -7.27 1.51
CA VAL A 59 2.99 -6.53 0.46
C VAL A 59 2.02 -5.58 -0.22
N PHE A 60 2.43 -4.33 -0.34
CA PHE A 60 1.78 -3.31 -1.15
C PHE A 60 2.29 -3.41 -2.60
N ARG A 61 1.36 -3.48 -3.55
CA ARG A 61 1.63 -3.45 -4.99
C ARG A 61 1.00 -2.21 -5.59
N PRO A 62 1.81 -1.22 -6.03
CA PRO A 62 1.33 -0.10 -6.84
C PRO A 62 0.63 -0.62 -8.09
N GLN A 63 -0.66 -0.32 -8.26
CA GLN A 63 -1.43 -0.71 -9.44
C GLN A 63 -2.10 0.54 -10.02
N VAL A 64 -1.50 1.08 -11.09
CA VAL A 64 -2.09 2.18 -11.84
C VAL A 64 -3.31 1.67 -12.59
N GLN A 65 -4.42 2.41 -12.50
CA GLN A 65 -5.63 2.12 -13.27
C GLN A 65 -5.70 3.11 -14.44
N PRO A 66 -5.65 2.64 -15.70
CA PRO A 66 -5.40 3.50 -16.87
C PRO A 66 -6.53 4.50 -17.16
N TRP A 67 -7.73 4.26 -16.65
CA TRP A 67 -8.88 5.17 -16.82
C TRP A 67 -8.90 6.34 -15.82
N TRP A 68 -7.93 6.43 -14.91
CA TRP A 68 -7.74 7.56 -14.01
C TRP A 68 -6.36 8.20 -14.25
N PRO A 69 -6.27 9.26 -15.09
CA PRO A 69 -5.01 9.94 -15.41
C PRO A 69 -4.16 10.33 -14.19
N SER A 70 -4.80 10.88 -13.16
CA SER A 70 -4.15 11.29 -11.91
C SER A 70 -3.55 10.13 -11.09
N SER A 71 -3.93 8.88 -11.40
CA SER A 71 -3.40 7.68 -10.77
C SER A 71 -1.90 7.55 -11.00
N SER A 72 -1.43 7.78 -12.23
CA SER A 72 -0.01 7.67 -12.58
C SER A 72 0.84 8.63 -11.76
N ILE A 73 0.43 9.90 -11.68
CA ILE A 73 1.13 10.95 -10.93
C ILE A 73 1.19 10.62 -9.44
N SER A 74 0.07 10.15 -8.87
CA SER A 74 0.02 9.74 -7.46
C SER A 74 0.97 8.56 -7.15
N HIS A 75 1.07 7.60 -8.07
CA HIS A 75 1.99 6.47 -7.92
C HIS A 75 3.45 6.89 -8.11
N GLU A 76 3.76 7.80 -9.03
CA GLU A 76 5.11 8.35 -9.19
C GLU A 76 5.57 9.08 -7.94
N ALA A 77 4.72 9.94 -7.37
CA ALA A 77 5.02 10.62 -6.12
C ALA A 77 5.22 9.62 -4.96
N SER A 78 4.40 8.57 -4.89
CA SER A 78 4.58 7.50 -3.92
C SER A 78 5.90 6.76 -4.07
N LEU A 79 6.33 6.46 -5.31
CA LEU A 79 7.62 5.85 -5.59
C LEU A 79 8.79 6.76 -5.21
N ALA A 80 8.67 8.06 -5.45
CA ALA A 80 9.68 9.04 -5.06
C ALA A 80 9.86 9.08 -3.54
N VAL A 81 8.75 9.14 -2.79
CA VAL A 81 8.79 9.10 -1.31
C VAL A 81 9.35 7.76 -0.81
N ALA A 82 8.98 6.64 -1.42
CA ALA A 82 9.52 5.32 -1.05
C ALA A 82 11.05 5.25 -1.19
N LYS A 83 11.61 5.94 -2.19
CA LYS A 83 13.05 6.00 -2.42
C LYS A 83 13.77 6.98 -1.50
N VAL A 84 13.22 8.18 -1.30
CA VAL A 84 13.88 9.27 -0.57
C VAL A 84 13.67 9.17 0.94
N ALA A 85 12.47 8.77 1.36
CA ALA A 85 12.07 8.73 2.77
C ALA A 85 11.31 7.42 3.07
N PRO A 86 11.99 6.26 3.00
CA PRO A 86 11.35 4.94 3.13
C PRO A 86 10.55 4.78 4.44
N ASN A 87 11.05 5.34 5.54
CA ASN A 87 10.39 5.26 6.85
C ASN A 87 9.10 6.11 6.94
N ALA A 88 8.97 7.14 6.10
CA ALA A 88 7.79 8.01 6.04
C ALA A 88 6.77 7.56 5.00
N TRP A 89 7.17 6.70 4.06
CA TRP A 89 6.36 6.31 2.91
C TRP A 89 4.98 5.77 3.29
N TYR A 90 4.88 4.94 4.33
CA TYR A 90 3.58 4.36 4.67
C TYR A 90 2.58 5.40 5.20
N ASN A 91 3.05 6.34 6.01
CA ASN A 91 2.23 7.45 6.49
C ASN A 91 1.80 8.36 5.33
N TYR A 92 2.71 8.61 4.38
CA TYR A 92 2.40 9.31 3.13
C TYR A 92 1.32 8.57 2.33
N ALA A 93 1.44 7.25 2.16
CA ALA A 93 0.46 6.45 1.43
C ALA A 93 -0.94 6.52 2.06
N ILE A 94 -1.03 6.41 3.40
CA ILE A 94 -2.30 6.57 4.13
C ILE A 94 -2.88 7.97 3.93
N ALA A 95 -2.05 9.01 4.08
CA ALA A 95 -2.48 10.39 3.89
C ALA A 95 -3.00 10.62 2.47
N LEU A 96 -2.39 9.98 1.47
CA LEU A 96 -2.80 10.08 0.08
C LEU A 96 -4.13 9.36 -0.18
N PHE A 97 -4.37 8.20 0.44
CA PHE A 97 -5.70 7.56 0.43
C PHE A 97 -6.77 8.39 1.14
N ALA A 98 -6.42 9.08 2.23
CA ALA A 98 -7.34 9.93 2.98
C ALA A 98 -7.76 11.18 2.18
N ASN A 99 -6.83 11.76 1.43
CA ASN A 99 -7.04 12.97 0.61
C ASN A 99 -7.36 12.65 -0.86
N ARG A 100 -7.73 11.41 -1.15
CA ARG A 100 -7.97 10.88 -2.51
C ARG A 100 -8.86 11.77 -3.38
N THR A 101 -9.88 12.39 -2.80
CA THR A 101 -10.83 13.25 -3.53
C THR A 101 -10.17 14.45 -4.21
N SER A 102 -9.04 14.93 -3.68
CA SER A 102 -8.25 16.00 -4.29
C SER A 102 -7.41 15.54 -5.49
N PHE A 103 -7.31 14.22 -5.68
CA PHE A 103 -6.51 13.59 -6.73
C PHE A 103 -7.36 12.74 -7.66
N THR A 104 -8.68 12.72 -7.52
CA THR A 104 -9.55 12.03 -8.49
C THR A 104 -10.04 13.03 -9.50
N ASP A 105 -9.87 12.70 -10.77
CA ASP A 105 -10.44 13.47 -11.87
C ASP A 105 -11.97 13.38 -11.75
N VAL A 106 -12.59 14.43 -11.22
CA VAL A 106 -14.05 14.55 -11.13
C VAL A 106 -14.56 14.98 -12.51
N PRO A 107 -15.67 14.42 -13.03
CA PRO A 107 -16.37 15.04 -14.16
C PRO A 107 -16.75 16.49 -13.86
#